data_AF-A0A8H9H9W5-F1
#
_entry.id   AF-A0A8H9H9W5-F1
#
_cell.length_a   1.000
_cell.length_b   1.000
_cell.length_c   1.000
_cell.angle_alpha   90.00
_cell.angle_beta   90.00
_cell.angle_gamma   90.00
#
_symmetry.space_group_name_H-M   'P 1'
#
loop_
_entity.id
_entity.type
_entity.pdbx_description
1 polymer ?
#
loop_
_entity_poly.entity_id
_entity_poly.type
_entity_poly.pdbx_seq_one_letter_code
_entity_poly.pdbx_strand_id
1 'polypeptide(L)'
;MSLTNDITGTPAEPRSVGFGPLTATVDYTKLRALPANKYPDYFNRVHQLFTGLEIDLWSQIAQYQGEDQLWLAHALYLYGANRDALPDDFDHTAAVSRLVGRATLRTAMPGAENDAFEREVLRTSGWVRGAVVRKLAPPDTAVTAKLNLIYNPPGSDQDGKGETKVGPLQENVLKELPDLLAQVVDEQLRHWAPPTGTKSEPESLDHLRRIADFLQTFVAVGLRPYADSWEEGPYFDGFRYSERLQSTAELPAGPAQRLNWMMNRAQAVGWDKQRGALLVKANYDATRAEDRETLRALLQERLSTDLTLSRRVGAMVKLTAAHSGGEGNISVQPIFPSPAWGTKSDWRWRVIRTLVHELMHRLAHPRFRETAEGIRHSQIIGEGFVDLLTVDVYTQLWDAVSKSGRGAQVLLKGLDVTKQPDPSFLKVGYGEAGASAVAIRDLVGDDNVRAAFFLGATHLIGLPPRQ
;
A
#
# COMPACT_ATOMS: atom_id res chain seq x y z
N MET A 1 -8.09 39.48 12.28
CA MET A 1 -8.83 38.38 12.93
C MET A 1 -7.99 37.92 14.12
N SER A 2 -8.57 37.70 15.30
CA SER A 2 -7.79 37.17 16.42
C SER A 2 -7.58 35.66 16.22
N LEU A 3 -6.37 35.15 16.41
CA LEU A 3 -6.09 33.70 16.39
C LEU A 3 -6.67 32.97 17.63
N THR A 4 -7.58 33.62 18.37
CA THR A 4 -8.02 33.23 19.72
C THR A 4 -9.52 33.15 19.88
N ASN A 5 -10.31 33.67 18.94
CA ASN A 5 -11.69 34.07 19.22
C ASN A 5 -12.75 32.97 19.09
N ASP A 6 -12.39 31.73 18.75
CA ASP A 6 -13.38 30.65 18.65
C ASP A 6 -12.83 29.26 19.02
N ILE A 7 -12.01 29.20 20.08
CA ILE A 7 -11.42 27.95 20.56
C ILE A 7 -12.25 27.37 21.71
N THR A 8 -13.58 27.43 21.62
CA THR A 8 -14.50 26.97 22.68
C THR A 8 -14.37 25.46 22.98
N GLY A 9 -13.70 24.70 22.11
CA GLY A 9 -13.46 23.26 22.28
C GLY A 9 -12.04 22.83 22.68
N THR A 10 -11.00 23.68 22.62
CA THR A 10 -9.64 23.22 22.98
C THR A 10 -9.37 23.44 24.47
N PRO A 11 -8.99 22.39 25.23
CA PRO A 11 -8.64 22.52 26.64
C PRO A 11 -7.62 23.64 26.87
N ALA A 12 -7.84 24.45 27.90
CA ALA A 12 -6.89 25.50 28.29
C ALA A 12 -5.63 24.93 28.97
N GLU A 13 -5.69 23.68 29.44
CA GLU A 13 -4.60 23.07 30.18
C GLU A 13 -3.60 22.35 29.28
N PRO A 14 -2.29 22.44 29.57
CA PRO A 14 -1.27 21.64 28.92
C PRO A 14 -1.61 20.15 28.99
N ARG A 15 -1.53 19.47 27.85
CA ARG A 15 -1.84 18.04 27.73
C ARG A 15 -0.87 17.34 26.79
N SER A 16 -0.85 16.01 26.85
CA SER A 16 -0.05 15.19 25.93
C SER A 16 -0.94 14.51 24.91
N VAL A 17 -0.53 14.52 23.64
CA VAL A 17 -1.17 13.77 22.55
C VAL A 17 -0.25 12.64 22.11
N GLY A 18 -0.75 11.41 22.24
CA GLY A 18 -0.05 10.21 21.76
C GLY A 18 -0.45 9.84 20.34
N PHE A 19 0.54 9.66 19.45
CA PHE A 19 0.31 9.13 18.10
C PHE A 19 1.43 8.17 17.69
N GLY A 20 1.12 6.87 17.67
CA GLY A 20 2.12 5.83 17.44
C GLY A 20 3.26 5.92 18.46
N PRO A 21 4.53 6.03 18.02
CA PRO A 21 5.67 6.14 18.92
C PRO A 21 5.85 7.53 19.55
N LEU A 22 5.03 8.52 19.17
CA LEU A 22 5.20 9.91 19.58
C LEU A 22 4.31 10.31 20.75
N THR A 23 4.82 11.26 21.52
CA THR A 23 4.06 12.04 22.49
C THR A 23 4.37 13.51 22.24
N ALA A 24 3.37 14.28 21.85
CA ALA A 24 3.49 15.72 21.64
C ALA A 24 2.88 16.47 22.82
N THR A 25 3.56 17.50 23.29
CA THR A 25 3.05 18.44 24.28
C THR A 25 2.18 19.48 23.59
N VAL A 26 0.95 19.64 24.07
CA VAL A 26 -0.04 20.56 23.54
C VAL A 26 -0.34 21.61 24.59
N ASP A 27 0.13 22.83 24.37
CA ASP A 27 -0.13 23.99 25.24
C ASP A 27 -0.25 25.27 24.41
N TYR A 28 -1.48 25.62 24.04
CA TYR A 28 -1.77 26.83 23.27
C TYR A 28 -1.90 28.09 24.14
N THR A 29 -1.61 28.03 25.45
CA THR A 29 -1.79 29.18 26.36
C THR A 29 -0.99 30.40 25.90
N LYS A 30 0.27 30.20 25.49
CA LYS A 30 1.11 31.31 25.00
C LYS A 30 0.65 31.84 23.64
N LEU A 31 0.13 30.98 22.77
CA LEU A 31 -0.44 31.42 21.49
C LEU A 31 -1.69 32.28 21.71
N ARG A 32 -2.56 31.90 22.65
CA ARG A 32 -3.76 32.66 23.02
C ARG A 32 -3.43 34.02 23.65
N ALA A 33 -2.34 34.09 24.39
CA ALA A 33 -1.87 35.33 25.00
C ALA A 33 -1.08 36.23 24.03
N LEU A 34 -0.74 35.74 22.82
CA LEU A 34 0.11 36.47 21.87
C LEU A 34 -0.69 37.59 21.17
N PRO A 35 -0.30 38.87 21.33
CA PRO A 35 -0.97 39.98 20.66
C PRO A 35 -0.81 39.90 19.13
N ALA A 36 -1.82 40.34 18.37
CA ALA A 36 -1.82 40.21 16.92
C ALA A 36 -0.66 40.93 16.21
N ASN A 37 -0.19 42.05 16.76
CA ASN A 37 0.98 42.77 16.26
C ASN A 37 2.31 42.02 16.50
N LYS A 38 2.30 40.89 17.23
CA LYS A 38 3.47 40.04 17.49
C LYS A 38 3.49 38.75 16.68
N TYR A 39 2.45 38.47 15.89
CA TYR A 39 2.43 37.29 15.02
C TYR A 39 3.55 37.28 13.97
N PRO A 40 3.87 38.39 13.26
CA PRO A 40 4.97 38.39 12.30
C PRO A 40 6.30 37.98 12.94
N ASP A 41 6.66 38.64 14.04
CA ASP A 41 7.90 38.37 14.79
C ASP A 41 7.96 36.92 15.25
N TYR A 42 6.85 36.38 15.78
CA TYR A 42 6.81 35.02 16.30
C TYR A 42 6.99 33.97 15.19
N PHE A 43 6.16 34.00 14.14
CA PHE A 43 6.19 32.95 13.11
C PHE A 43 7.43 33.03 12.24
N ASN A 44 7.94 34.23 11.94
CA ASN A 44 9.20 34.38 11.21
C ASN A 44 10.39 33.87 12.04
N ARG A 45 10.40 34.13 13.36
CA ARG A 45 11.41 33.57 14.26
C ARG A 45 11.32 32.06 14.37
N VAL A 46 10.11 31.50 14.50
CA VAL A 46 9.89 30.06 14.53
C VAL A 46 10.42 29.42 13.25
N HIS A 47 10.12 29.98 12.08
CA HIS A 47 10.66 29.53 10.80
C HIS A 47 12.18 29.57 10.74
N GLN A 48 12.78 30.70 11.12
CA GLN A 48 14.24 30.87 11.13
C GLN A 48 14.91 29.85 12.06
N LEU A 49 14.34 29.63 13.23
CA LEU A 49 14.84 28.65 14.19
C LEU A 49 14.78 27.21 13.64
N PHE A 50 13.83 26.93 12.75
CA PHE A 50 13.62 25.62 12.16
C PHE A 50 14.50 25.34 10.95
N THR A 51 14.60 26.32 10.06
CA THR A 51 15.16 26.13 8.72
C THR A 51 16.54 26.77 8.58
N GLY A 52 16.92 27.63 9.53
CA GLY A 52 18.07 28.53 9.39
C GLY A 52 17.84 29.67 8.39
N LEU A 53 16.67 29.73 7.75
CA LEU A 53 16.36 30.69 6.69
C LEU A 53 15.51 31.85 7.22
N GLU A 54 15.94 33.07 6.93
CA GLU A 54 15.14 34.28 7.13
C GLU A 54 14.15 34.43 5.99
N ILE A 55 12.91 34.02 6.23
CA ILE A 55 11.78 34.17 5.31
C ILE A 55 10.65 34.87 6.05
N ASP A 56 9.93 35.74 5.35
CA ASP A 56 8.69 36.31 5.83
C ASP A 56 7.54 35.30 5.71
N LEU A 57 7.59 34.26 6.56
CA LEU A 57 6.57 33.22 6.65
C LEU A 57 5.22 33.83 7.01
N TRP A 58 5.19 34.85 7.86
CA TRP A 58 3.94 35.49 8.25
C TRP A 58 3.21 36.14 7.08
N SER A 59 3.91 36.80 6.15
CA SER A 59 3.25 37.29 4.94
C SER A 59 2.64 36.16 4.10
N GLN A 60 3.22 34.96 4.09
CA GLN A 60 2.60 33.78 3.45
C GLN A 60 1.37 33.31 4.25
N ILE A 61 1.46 33.25 5.58
CA ILE A 61 0.32 32.90 6.45
C ILE A 61 -0.81 33.93 6.32
N ALA A 62 -0.49 35.22 6.22
CA ALA A 62 -1.45 36.31 6.17
C ALA A 62 -2.22 36.40 4.83
N GLN A 63 -1.76 35.70 3.79
CA GLN A 63 -2.53 35.52 2.56
C GLN A 63 -3.78 34.65 2.79
N TYR A 64 -3.70 33.72 3.76
CA TYR A 64 -4.86 32.92 4.16
C TYR A 64 -5.86 33.76 4.95
N GLN A 65 -7.14 33.44 4.80
CA GLN A 65 -8.23 34.11 5.47
C GLN A 65 -8.97 33.13 6.38
N GLY A 66 -9.56 33.63 7.46
CA GLY A 66 -10.48 32.84 8.28
C GLY A 66 -9.80 31.68 8.99
N GLU A 67 -10.42 30.51 8.87
CA GLU A 67 -10.01 29.28 9.52
C GLU A 67 -8.67 28.72 9.01
N ASP A 68 -8.33 28.94 7.75
CA ASP A 68 -7.07 28.47 7.15
C ASP A 68 -5.87 29.10 7.87
N GLN A 69 -5.95 30.42 8.11
CA GLN A 69 -4.97 31.17 8.85
C GLN A 69 -4.87 30.69 10.31
N LEU A 70 -6.03 30.44 10.94
CA LEU A 70 -6.12 29.93 12.31
C LEU A 70 -5.47 28.56 12.45
N TRP A 71 -5.77 27.64 11.53
CA TRP A 71 -5.25 26.28 11.50
C TRP A 71 -3.73 26.30 11.37
N LEU A 72 -3.20 27.04 10.39
CA LEU A 72 -1.77 27.07 10.10
C LEU A 72 -0.97 27.67 11.27
N ALA A 73 -1.48 28.73 11.88
CA ALA A 73 -0.86 29.32 13.06
C ALA A 73 -0.78 28.33 14.24
N HIS A 74 -1.85 27.59 14.52
CA HIS A 74 -1.85 26.57 15.57
C HIS A 74 -0.93 25.39 15.23
N ALA A 75 -0.87 24.98 13.95
CA ALA A 75 -0.05 23.87 13.50
C ALA A 75 1.44 24.20 13.65
N LEU A 76 1.86 25.37 13.18
CA LEU A 76 3.24 25.85 13.32
C LEU A 76 3.63 26.09 14.77
N TYR A 77 2.68 26.55 15.60
CA TYR A 77 2.93 26.68 17.04
C TYR A 77 3.12 25.31 17.71
N LEU A 78 2.25 24.34 17.45
CA LEU A 78 2.35 22.97 17.98
C LEU A 78 3.68 22.34 17.58
N TYR A 79 4.02 22.44 16.30
CA TYR A 79 5.28 21.96 15.76
C TYR A 79 6.48 22.69 16.41
N GLY A 80 6.41 24.02 16.50
CA GLY A 80 7.35 24.90 17.21
C GLY A 80 7.68 24.45 18.63
N ALA A 81 6.63 24.25 19.42
CA ALA A 81 6.72 23.89 20.83
C ALA A 81 7.34 22.50 21.08
N ASN A 82 7.37 21.65 20.05
CA ASN A 82 7.86 20.26 20.17
C ASN A 82 9.10 19.97 19.34
N ARG A 83 9.75 21.00 18.77
CA ARG A 83 10.88 20.82 17.86
C ARG A 83 12.03 20.00 18.45
N ASP A 84 12.29 20.15 19.75
CA ASP A 84 13.45 19.54 20.40
C ASP A 84 13.29 18.01 20.54
N ALA A 85 12.08 17.48 20.26
CA ALA A 85 11.80 16.06 20.16
C ALA A 85 12.03 15.49 18.74
N LEU A 86 12.34 16.34 17.76
CA LEU A 86 12.70 15.92 16.39
C LEU A 86 14.19 15.57 16.31
N PRO A 87 14.58 14.66 15.41
CA PRO A 87 15.99 14.44 15.06
C PRO A 87 16.66 15.71 14.51
N ASP A 88 17.97 15.85 14.72
CA ASP A 88 18.76 16.98 14.20
C ASP A 88 18.79 17.03 12.66
N ASP A 89 18.61 15.88 12.00
CA ASP A 89 18.57 15.73 10.55
C ASP A 89 17.14 15.81 9.97
N PHE A 90 16.15 16.17 10.79
CA PHE A 90 14.77 16.30 10.33
C PHE A 90 14.62 17.48 9.37
N ASP A 91 14.03 17.24 8.20
CA ASP A 91 13.79 18.29 7.21
C ASP A 91 12.64 19.22 7.65
N HIS A 92 12.98 20.20 8.47
CA HIS A 92 12.02 21.17 8.97
C HIS A 92 11.46 22.06 7.85
N THR A 93 12.22 22.32 6.79
CA THR A 93 11.78 23.13 5.65
C THR A 93 10.65 22.42 4.91
N ALA A 94 10.82 21.13 4.60
CA ALA A 94 9.78 20.33 3.97
C ALA A 94 8.56 20.18 4.89
N ALA A 95 8.76 20.04 6.20
CA ALA A 95 7.66 19.97 7.16
C ALA A 95 6.81 21.24 7.19
N VAL A 96 7.43 22.42 7.22
CA VAL A 96 6.69 23.70 7.14
C VAL A 96 5.95 23.82 5.81
N SER A 97 6.62 23.51 4.70
CA SER A 97 6.00 23.55 3.36
C SER A 97 4.75 22.66 3.28
N ARG A 98 4.81 21.44 3.83
CA ARG A 98 3.66 20.53 3.90
C ARG A 98 2.52 21.08 4.77
N LEU A 99 2.83 21.68 5.92
CA LEU A 99 1.81 22.31 6.78
C LEU A 99 1.12 23.49 6.07
N VAL A 100 1.88 24.33 5.37
CA VAL A 100 1.33 25.43 4.55
C VAL A 100 0.41 24.88 3.46
N GLY A 101 0.86 23.87 2.70
CA GLY A 101 0.05 23.24 1.66
C GLY A 101 -1.20 22.55 2.20
N ARG A 102 -1.17 22.03 3.44
CA ARG A 102 -2.29 21.34 4.07
C ARG A 102 -3.36 22.27 4.61
N ALA A 103 -3.05 23.53 4.90
CA ALA A 103 -3.99 24.45 5.56
C ALA A 103 -5.35 24.55 4.87
N THR A 104 -5.39 24.57 3.53
CA THR A 104 -6.62 24.64 2.71
C THR A 104 -7.33 23.29 2.55
N LEU A 105 -6.66 22.19 2.89
CA LEU A 105 -7.14 20.80 2.76
C LEU A 105 -7.36 20.14 4.12
N ARG A 106 -7.33 20.92 5.20
CA ARG A 106 -7.47 20.46 6.58
C ARG A 106 -8.76 19.68 6.78
N THR A 107 -8.71 18.68 7.65
CA THR A 107 -9.87 17.85 8.01
C THR A 107 -10.33 18.06 9.45
N ALA A 108 -9.49 18.67 10.28
CA ALA A 108 -9.80 18.98 11.68
C ALA A 108 -9.29 20.37 12.06
N MET A 109 -10.08 21.07 12.87
CA MET A 109 -9.73 22.36 13.47
C MET A 109 -9.18 22.17 14.90
N PRO A 110 -8.36 23.10 15.42
CA PRO A 110 -7.93 23.08 16.81
C PRO A 110 -9.12 22.87 17.77
N GLY A 111 -9.03 21.86 18.64
CA GLY A 111 -10.11 21.50 19.57
C GLY A 111 -11.09 20.46 19.03
N ALA A 112 -10.86 19.94 17.82
CA ALA A 112 -11.57 18.77 17.33
C ALA A 112 -11.39 17.57 18.28
N GLU A 113 -12.44 16.75 18.37
CA GLU A 113 -12.46 15.57 19.24
C GLU A 113 -11.31 14.60 18.94
N ASN A 114 -10.92 13.82 19.96
CA ASN A 114 -9.90 12.77 19.86
C ASN A 114 -8.53 13.25 19.32
N ASP A 115 -8.21 14.54 19.55
CA ASP A 115 -6.97 15.18 19.09
C ASP A 115 -6.83 15.17 17.57
N ALA A 116 -7.93 15.17 16.82
CA ALA A 116 -7.89 15.00 15.37
C ALA A 116 -7.02 16.06 14.68
N PHE A 117 -7.05 17.31 15.17
CA PHE A 117 -6.18 18.38 14.69
C PHE A 117 -4.70 18.08 14.95
N GLU A 118 -4.33 17.78 16.19
CA GLU A 118 -2.93 17.51 16.52
C GLU A 118 -2.40 16.31 15.75
N ARG A 119 -3.19 15.23 15.62
CA ARG A 119 -2.81 14.05 14.84
C ARG A 119 -2.67 14.37 13.35
N GLU A 120 -3.47 15.27 12.80
CA GLU A 120 -3.30 15.75 11.42
C GLU A 120 -1.99 16.52 11.26
N VAL A 121 -1.69 17.47 12.14
CA VAL A 121 -0.43 18.25 12.11
C VAL A 121 0.80 17.35 12.24
N LEU A 122 0.79 16.39 13.18
CA LEU A 122 1.90 15.47 13.40
C LEU A 122 2.16 14.58 12.16
N ARG A 123 1.10 14.09 11.50
CA ARG A 123 1.25 13.28 10.28
C ARG A 123 1.71 14.13 9.10
N THR A 124 1.05 15.26 8.83
CA THR A 124 1.37 16.14 7.69
C THR A 124 2.78 16.69 7.76
N SER A 125 3.28 17.02 8.95
CA SER A 125 4.66 17.48 9.09
C SER A 125 5.71 16.40 8.73
N GLY A 126 5.33 15.12 8.66
CA GLY A 126 6.24 13.99 8.48
C GLY A 126 6.89 13.52 9.79
N TRP A 127 6.54 14.12 10.93
CA TRP A 127 7.14 13.78 12.22
C TRP A 127 6.85 12.33 12.61
N VAL A 128 5.60 11.87 12.42
CA VAL A 128 5.25 10.48 12.74
C VAL A 128 6.11 9.49 11.96
N ARG A 129 6.24 9.69 10.64
CA ARG A 129 7.09 8.86 9.79
C ARG A 129 8.52 8.80 10.29
N GLY A 130 9.14 9.96 10.56
CA GLY A 130 10.50 10.03 11.08
C GLY A 130 10.66 9.29 12.42
N ALA A 131 9.69 9.45 13.32
CA ALA A 131 9.71 8.83 14.65
C ALA A 131 9.50 7.32 14.62
N VAL A 132 8.64 6.82 13.72
CA VAL A 132 8.44 5.38 13.50
C VAL A 132 9.71 4.75 12.97
N VAL A 133 10.27 5.28 11.88
CA VAL A 133 11.45 4.70 11.23
C VAL A 133 12.67 4.70 12.17
N ARG A 134 12.89 5.77 12.94
CA ARG A 134 14.05 5.88 13.85
C ARG A 134 14.05 4.86 14.99
N LYS A 135 12.89 4.37 15.42
CA LYS A 135 12.80 3.37 16.49
C LYS A 135 13.12 1.95 16.02
N LEU A 136 13.24 1.75 14.71
CA LEU A 136 13.45 0.44 14.11
C LEU A 136 14.91 0.26 13.74
N ALA A 137 15.43 -0.93 13.98
CA ALA A 137 16.79 -1.29 13.65
C ALA A 137 16.81 -2.06 12.31
N PRO A 138 17.73 -1.73 11.39
CA PRO A 138 17.94 -2.55 10.21
C PRO A 138 18.48 -3.94 10.59
N PRO A 139 18.28 -4.95 9.72
CA PRO A 139 18.86 -6.27 9.93
C PRO A 139 20.40 -6.21 9.94
N ASP A 140 21.02 -7.08 10.74
CA ASP A 140 22.48 -7.23 10.75
C ASP A 140 23.01 -7.89 9.47
N THR A 141 24.33 -8.02 9.35
CA THR A 141 24.98 -8.62 8.17
C THR A 141 24.56 -10.06 7.92
N ALA A 142 24.33 -10.86 8.96
CA ALA A 142 23.96 -12.27 8.81
C ALA A 142 22.51 -12.41 8.32
N VAL A 143 21.60 -11.60 8.85
CA VAL A 143 20.21 -11.54 8.38
C VAL A 143 20.15 -10.98 6.96
N THR A 144 20.92 -9.94 6.66
CA THR A 144 21.01 -9.34 5.31
C THR A 144 21.48 -10.37 4.27
N ALA A 145 22.45 -11.21 4.60
CA ALA A 145 22.89 -12.30 3.71
C ALA A 145 21.77 -13.32 3.43
N LYS A 146 20.96 -13.67 4.45
CA LYS A 146 19.78 -14.55 4.27
C LYS A 146 18.71 -13.90 3.41
N LEU A 147 18.41 -12.63 3.66
CA LEU A 147 17.44 -11.86 2.87
C LEU A 147 17.86 -11.79 1.41
N ASN A 148 19.15 -11.57 1.12
CA ASN A 148 19.67 -11.57 -0.24
C ASN A 148 19.39 -12.88 -0.97
N LEU A 149 19.49 -14.04 -0.30
CA LEU A 149 19.17 -15.34 -0.90
C LEU A 149 17.66 -15.52 -1.18
N ILE A 150 16.79 -14.83 -0.44
CA ILE A 150 15.34 -14.86 -0.68
C ILE A 150 14.99 -13.95 -1.87
N TYR A 151 15.54 -12.73 -1.92
CA TYR A 151 15.31 -11.78 -3.01
C TYR A 151 15.96 -12.21 -4.32
N ASN A 152 17.14 -12.82 -4.22
CA ASN A 152 17.98 -13.28 -5.31
C ASN A 152 18.22 -14.78 -5.17
N PRO A 153 17.17 -15.61 -5.35
CA PRO A 153 17.32 -17.06 -5.26
C PRO A 153 18.40 -17.52 -6.24
N PRO A 154 19.13 -18.60 -5.92
CA PRO A 154 20.20 -19.11 -6.76
C PRO A 154 19.69 -19.68 -8.09
N GLY A 155 20.59 -19.76 -9.10
CA GLY A 155 20.32 -20.48 -10.35
C GLY A 155 20.26 -22.00 -10.16
N SER A 156 20.03 -22.73 -11.25
CA SER A 156 20.08 -24.20 -11.24
C SER A 156 21.49 -24.77 -11.24
N ASP A 157 22.49 -23.96 -11.62
CA ASP A 157 23.87 -24.40 -11.76
C ASP A 157 24.69 -24.06 -10.50
N GLN A 158 25.44 -25.04 -9.99
CA GLN A 158 26.51 -24.78 -9.03
C GLN A 158 27.74 -24.35 -9.83
N ASP A 159 28.42 -23.28 -9.43
CA ASP A 159 29.76 -23.07 -9.98
C ASP A 159 30.68 -24.22 -9.53
N GLY A 160 31.78 -24.43 -10.25
CA GLY A 160 32.77 -25.48 -9.89
C GLY A 160 33.42 -25.30 -8.51
N LYS A 161 32.99 -24.31 -7.72
CA LYS A 161 33.41 -24.02 -6.34
C LYS A 161 32.27 -24.18 -5.32
N GLY A 162 31.07 -24.61 -5.74
CA GLY A 162 29.92 -24.80 -4.87
C GLY A 162 29.18 -23.51 -4.49
N GLU A 163 29.52 -22.37 -5.08
CA GLU A 163 28.77 -21.11 -4.94
C GLU A 163 27.69 -21.06 -6.02
N THR A 164 26.47 -20.72 -5.62
CA THR A 164 25.33 -20.62 -6.53
C THR A 164 25.28 -19.26 -7.20
N LYS A 165 26.01 -19.09 -8.32
CA LYS A 165 25.82 -17.94 -9.22
C LYS A 165 24.69 -18.21 -10.21
N VAL A 166 23.93 -17.17 -10.55
CA VAL A 166 22.92 -17.24 -11.61
C VAL A 166 23.64 -17.33 -12.96
N GLY A 167 23.45 -18.44 -13.66
CA GLY A 167 24.02 -18.65 -15.00
C GLY A 167 23.37 -17.78 -16.10
N PRO A 168 23.79 -17.94 -17.36
CA PRO A 168 23.07 -17.33 -18.49
C PRO A 168 21.66 -17.91 -18.60
N LEU A 169 20.75 -17.12 -19.19
CA LEU A 169 19.37 -17.55 -19.45
C LEU A 169 19.35 -18.81 -20.33
N GLN A 170 18.66 -19.85 -19.88
CA GLN A 170 18.42 -21.09 -20.62
C GLN A 170 17.10 -20.98 -21.39
N GLU A 171 17.15 -20.40 -22.59
CA GLU A 171 15.96 -20.11 -23.40
C GLU A 171 15.14 -21.36 -23.76
N ASN A 172 15.79 -22.51 -23.92
CA ASN A 172 15.13 -23.78 -24.20
C ASN A 172 14.17 -24.19 -23.07
N VAL A 173 14.55 -23.96 -21.81
CA VAL A 173 13.68 -24.21 -20.65
C VAL A 173 12.58 -23.14 -20.57
N LEU A 174 12.93 -21.87 -20.84
CA LEU A 174 11.96 -20.78 -20.80
C LEU A 174 10.80 -20.98 -21.79
N LYS A 175 11.05 -21.61 -22.94
CA LYS A 175 10.06 -21.94 -23.97
C LYS A 175 8.94 -22.87 -23.50
N GLU A 176 9.08 -23.55 -22.37
CA GLU A 176 8.02 -24.37 -21.78
C GLU A 176 6.95 -23.53 -21.04
N LEU A 177 7.30 -22.32 -20.61
CA LEU A 177 6.45 -21.46 -19.78
C LEU A 177 5.12 -21.06 -20.45
N PRO A 178 5.04 -20.71 -21.75
CA PRO A 178 3.78 -20.34 -22.38
C PRO A 178 2.73 -21.45 -22.37
N ASP A 179 3.13 -22.72 -22.51
CA ASP A 179 2.20 -23.85 -22.45
C ASP A 179 1.67 -24.06 -21.03
N LEU A 180 2.54 -23.93 -20.02
CA LEU A 180 2.12 -23.94 -18.62
C LEU A 180 1.14 -22.80 -18.31
N LEU A 181 1.37 -21.61 -18.86
CA LEU A 181 0.45 -20.48 -18.70
C LEU A 181 -0.90 -20.71 -19.38
N ALA A 182 -0.93 -21.37 -20.54
CA ALA A 182 -2.18 -21.74 -21.19
C ALA A 182 -3.03 -22.68 -20.30
N GLN A 183 -2.39 -23.64 -19.62
CA GLN A 183 -3.07 -24.51 -18.65
C GLN A 183 -3.64 -23.72 -17.47
N VAL A 184 -2.88 -22.77 -16.93
CA VAL A 184 -3.33 -21.88 -15.83
C VAL A 184 -4.53 -21.03 -16.25
N VAL A 185 -4.52 -20.48 -17.47
CA VAL A 185 -5.65 -19.72 -18.01
C VAL A 185 -6.90 -20.61 -18.07
N ASP A 186 -6.77 -21.84 -18.55
CA ASP A 186 -7.89 -22.78 -18.64
C ASP A 186 -8.42 -23.19 -17.26
N GLU A 187 -7.53 -23.44 -16.29
CA GLU A 187 -7.92 -23.71 -14.89
C GLU A 187 -8.70 -22.55 -14.28
N GLN A 188 -8.24 -21.31 -14.49
CA GLN A 188 -8.87 -20.12 -13.92
C GLN A 188 -10.23 -19.83 -14.58
N LEU A 189 -10.35 -19.97 -15.90
CA LEU A 189 -11.59 -19.73 -16.62
C LEU A 189 -12.73 -20.69 -16.26
N ARG A 190 -12.43 -21.94 -15.87
CA ARG A 190 -13.45 -22.94 -15.52
C ARG A 190 -14.41 -22.46 -14.43
N HIS A 191 -13.92 -21.67 -13.47
CA HIS A 191 -14.74 -21.13 -12.38
C HIS A 191 -15.78 -20.12 -12.85
N TRP A 192 -15.59 -19.51 -14.02
CA TRP A 192 -16.45 -18.46 -14.56
C TRP A 192 -17.45 -18.98 -15.60
N ALA A 193 -17.29 -20.22 -16.06
CA ALA A 193 -18.27 -20.91 -16.87
C ALA A 193 -19.34 -21.52 -15.93
N PRO A 194 -20.57 -20.98 -15.88
CA PRO A 194 -21.60 -21.56 -15.04
C PRO A 194 -21.99 -22.95 -15.57
N PRO A 195 -22.09 -23.97 -14.71
CA PRO A 195 -22.70 -25.24 -15.09
C PRO A 195 -24.10 -25.04 -15.67
N THR A 196 -24.51 -25.91 -16.59
CA THR A 196 -25.83 -25.87 -17.22
C THR A 196 -26.93 -25.75 -16.17
N GLY A 197 -27.81 -24.75 -16.32
CA GLY A 197 -28.91 -24.50 -15.38
C GLY A 197 -28.58 -23.58 -14.20
N THR A 198 -27.32 -23.15 -14.05
CA THR A 198 -26.92 -22.15 -13.04
C THR A 198 -26.55 -20.82 -13.71
N LYS A 199 -26.60 -19.71 -12.95
CA LYS A 199 -26.23 -18.38 -13.45
C LYS A 199 -25.34 -17.67 -12.44
N SER A 200 -24.40 -16.90 -12.96
CA SER A 200 -23.64 -15.92 -12.19
C SER A 200 -24.57 -14.80 -11.70
N GLU A 201 -24.27 -14.22 -10.54
CA GLU A 201 -25.08 -13.16 -9.95
C GLU A 201 -24.32 -11.84 -9.95
N PRO A 202 -24.91 -10.71 -10.38
CA PRO A 202 -24.27 -9.41 -10.27
C PRO A 202 -24.22 -8.94 -8.82
N GLU A 203 -23.16 -8.22 -8.46
CA GLU A 203 -23.06 -7.43 -7.25
C GLU A 203 -23.02 -5.95 -7.62
N SER A 204 -23.74 -5.12 -6.86
CA SER A 204 -23.87 -3.70 -7.16
C SER A 204 -22.54 -2.99 -6.95
N LEU A 205 -22.07 -2.22 -7.95
CA LEU A 205 -20.86 -1.42 -7.81
C LEU A 205 -20.99 -0.39 -6.67
N ASP A 206 -22.17 0.19 -6.47
CA ASP A 206 -22.42 1.11 -5.35
C ASP A 206 -22.28 0.42 -3.99
N HIS A 207 -22.60 -0.87 -3.91
CA HIS A 207 -22.32 -1.64 -2.71
C HIS A 207 -20.82 -1.85 -2.52
N LEU A 208 -20.08 -2.20 -3.57
CA LEU A 208 -18.63 -2.34 -3.51
C LEU A 208 -17.94 -1.02 -3.13
N ARG A 209 -18.47 0.12 -3.58
CA ARG A 209 -18.02 1.47 -3.16
C ARG A 209 -18.17 1.70 -1.67
N ARG A 210 -19.31 1.34 -1.07
CA ARG A 210 -19.49 1.42 0.39
C ARG A 210 -18.54 0.51 1.15
N ILE A 211 -18.25 -0.67 0.61
CA ILE A 211 -17.22 -1.57 1.17
C ILE A 211 -15.85 -0.90 1.09
N ALA A 212 -15.49 -0.30 -0.04
CA ALA A 212 -14.21 0.40 -0.22
C ALA A 212 -14.01 1.56 0.77
N ASP A 213 -15.02 2.40 0.98
CA ASP A 213 -14.94 3.49 1.98
C ASP A 213 -14.73 2.95 3.40
N PHE A 214 -15.46 1.88 3.75
CA PHE A 214 -15.31 1.20 5.03
C PHE A 214 -13.90 0.63 5.18
N LEU A 215 -13.38 -0.06 4.16
CA LEU A 215 -12.06 -0.67 4.17
C LEU A 215 -10.95 0.38 4.25
N GLN A 216 -11.05 1.48 3.51
CA GLN A 216 -10.09 2.58 3.57
C GLN A 216 -9.96 3.15 4.99
N THR A 217 -11.09 3.31 5.68
CA THR A 217 -11.11 3.76 7.09
C THR A 217 -10.58 2.68 8.03
N PHE A 218 -11.00 1.42 7.84
CA PHE A 218 -10.58 0.31 8.67
C PHE A 218 -9.07 0.09 8.63
N VAL A 219 -8.47 0.12 7.43
CA VAL A 219 -7.02 0.00 7.22
C VAL A 219 -6.27 1.16 7.87
N ALA A 220 -6.75 2.41 7.68
CA ALA A 220 -6.11 3.59 8.26
C ALA A 220 -6.03 3.51 9.78
N VAL A 221 -7.00 2.87 10.44
CA VAL A 221 -7.04 2.72 11.90
C VAL A 221 -6.31 1.46 12.35
N GLY A 222 -6.54 0.32 11.70
CA GLY A 222 -5.99 -0.98 12.08
C GLY A 222 -4.49 -1.10 11.84
N LEU A 223 -3.94 -0.38 10.87
CA LEU A 223 -2.51 -0.38 10.56
C LEU A 223 -1.77 0.86 11.09
N ARG A 224 -2.34 1.61 12.04
CA ARG A 224 -1.61 2.70 12.69
C ARG A 224 -0.36 2.16 13.39
N PRO A 225 0.75 2.92 13.38
CA PRO A 225 0.91 4.25 12.78
C PRO A 225 1.40 4.21 11.32
N TYR A 226 1.33 3.11 10.58
CA TYR A 226 2.03 2.99 9.31
C TYR A 226 1.25 3.53 8.11
N ALA A 227 0.04 2.99 7.88
CA ALA A 227 -0.70 3.20 6.63
C ALA A 227 -1.08 4.67 6.34
N ASP A 228 -1.20 5.50 7.37
CA ASP A 228 -1.59 6.91 7.27
C ASP A 228 -0.49 7.90 7.69
N SER A 229 0.77 7.45 7.83
CA SER A 229 1.89 8.33 8.23
C SER A 229 2.77 8.80 7.09
N TRP A 230 2.58 8.31 5.87
CA TRP A 230 3.25 8.88 4.70
C TRP A 230 2.54 10.17 4.28
N GLU A 231 3.22 11.29 4.52
CA GLU A 231 2.76 12.67 4.37
C GLU A 231 2.38 13.08 2.93
N GLU A 232 2.87 12.36 1.93
CA GLU A 232 2.54 12.54 0.50
C GLU A 232 1.71 11.35 -0.04
N GLY A 233 1.24 10.50 0.86
CA GLY A 233 0.52 9.28 0.51
C GLY A 233 -0.96 9.48 0.21
N PRO A 234 -1.68 8.38 -0.10
CA PRO A 234 -3.07 8.44 -0.56
C PRO A 234 -4.06 9.05 0.44
N TYR A 235 -3.72 9.08 1.72
CA TYR A 235 -4.56 9.74 2.74
C TYR A 235 -4.42 11.27 2.75
N PHE A 236 -3.43 11.82 2.06
CA PHE A 236 -3.14 13.26 2.01
C PHE A 236 -3.37 13.87 0.63
N ASP A 237 -3.35 13.08 -0.45
CA ASP A 237 -3.55 13.54 -1.83
C ASP A 237 -5.03 13.61 -2.28
N GLY A 238 -5.98 13.37 -1.36
CA GLY A 238 -7.41 13.38 -1.65
C GLY A 238 -7.95 12.09 -2.24
N PHE A 239 -7.17 11.00 -2.29
CA PHE A 239 -7.65 9.71 -2.76
C PHE A 239 -8.81 9.18 -1.91
N ARG A 240 -9.91 8.85 -2.62
CA ARG A 240 -11.08 8.18 -2.09
C ARG A 240 -11.29 6.87 -2.81
N TYR A 241 -11.26 5.79 -2.06
CA TYR A 241 -11.23 4.45 -2.65
C TYR A 241 -12.52 4.16 -3.43
N SER A 242 -13.69 4.53 -2.91
CA SER A 242 -14.98 4.40 -3.61
C SER A 242 -15.03 5.13 -4.95
N GLU A 243 -14.46 6.33 -5.03
CA GLU A 243 -14.47 7.17 -6.24
C GLU A 243 -13.56 6.61 -7.33
N ARG A 244 -12.59 5.77 -6.96
CA ARG A 244 -11.65 5.11 -7.88
C ARG A 244 -12.09 3.70 -8.30
N LEU A 245 -13.18 3.16 -7.73
CA LEU A 245 -13.68 1.85 -8.14
C LEU A 245 -14.41 1.87 -9.48
N GLN A 246 -14.04 0.94 -10.35
CA GLN A 246 -14.70 0.67 -11.63
C GLN A 246 -14.88 -0.85 -11.86
N SER A 247 -15.70 -1.23 -12.83
CA SER A 247 -15.87 -2.64 -13.20
C SER A 247 -14.68 -3.15 -14.01
N THR A 248 -14.25 -4.39 -13.78
CA THR A 248 -13.32 -5.09 -14.70
C THR A 248 -13.90 -5.25 -16.11
N ALA A 249 -15.22 -5.21 -16.27
CA ALA A 249 -15.88 -5.21 -17.57
C ALA A 249 -15.49 -3.99 -18.43
N GLU A 250 -15.03 -2.90 -17.82
CA GLU A 250 -14.60 -1.68 -18.51
C GLU A 250 -13.14 -1.73 -18.96
N LEU A 251 -12.32 -2.65 -18.42
CA LEU A 251 -10.89 -2.72 -18.72
C LEU A 251 -10.62 -3.01 -20.21
N PRO A 252 -9.74 -2.28 -20.90
CA PRO A 252 -9.36 -2.66 -22.25
C PRO A 252 -8.71 -4.06 -22.23
N ALA A 253 -9.10 -4.93 -23.17
CA ALA A 253 -8.53 -6.27 -23.32
C ALA A 253 -7.79 -6.39 -24.66
N GLY A 254 -7.06 -5.35 -25.04
CA GLY A 254 -6.26 -5.29 -26.25
C GLY A 254 -4.96 -6.10 -26.16
N PRO A 255 -4.16 -6.15 -27.24
CA PRO A 255 -2.91 -6.91 -27.27
C PRO A 255 -1.96 -6.58 -26.11
N ALA A 256 -1.80 -5.29 -25.80
CA ALA A 256 -0.93 -4.83 -24.71
C ALA A 256 -1.41 -5.33 -23.33
N GLN A 257 -2.72 -5.27 -23.06
CA GLN A 257 -3.26 -5.73 -21.77
C GLN A 257 -3.18 -7.25 -21.61
N ARG A 258 -3.39 -8.00 -22.70
CA ARG A 258 -3.20 -9.46 -22.68
C ARG A 258 -1.75 -9.84 -22.42
N LEU A 259 -0.81 -9.16 -23.07
CA LEU A 259 0.62 -9.38 -22.83
C LEU A 259 1.01 -9.04 -21.40
N ASN A 260 0.56 -7.90 -20.86
CA ASN A 260 0.84 -7.51 -19.48
C ASN A 260 0.26 -8.53 -18.47
N TRP A 261 -0.96 -9.03 -18.71
CA TRP A 261 -1.54 -10.09 -17.88
C TRP A 261 -0.69 -11.37 -17.93
N MET A 262 -0.28 -11.80 -19.13
CA MET A 262 0.60 -12.96 -19.30
C MET A 262 1.95 -12.75 -18.61
N MET A 263 2.55 -11.56 -18.69
CA MET A 263 3.81 -11.23 -18.01
C MET A 263 3.71 -11.33 -16.49
N ASN A 264 2.65 -10.75 -15.88
CA ASN A 264 2.43 -10.86 -14.44
C ASN A 264 2.22 -12.33 -14.03
N ARG A 265 1.44 -13.09 -14.80
CA ARG A 265 1.18 -14.49 -14.51
C ARG A 265 2.41 -15.38 -14.74
N ALA A 266 3.25 -15.06 -15.72
CA ALA A 266 4.51 -15.73 -16.01
C ALA A 266 5.47 -15.68 -14.83
N GLN A 267 5.58 -14.52 -14.15
CA GLN A 267 6.34 -14.42 -12.91
C GLN A 267 5.73 -15.34 -11.84
N ALA A 268 4.42 -15.23 -11.58
CA ALA A 268 3.79 -15.99 -10.48
C ALA A 268 3.94 -17.49 -10.64
N VAL A 269 3.67 -17.97 -11.84
CA VAL A 269 3.67 -19.39 -12.19
C VAL A 269 5.09 -19.91 -12.40
N GLY A 270 5.95 -19.08 -12.98
CA GLY A 270 7.31 -19.46 -13.32
C GLY A 270 8.22 -19.63 -12.11
N TRP A 271 7.95 -18.95 -10.99
CA TRP A 271 8.66 -19.14 -9.72
C TRP A 271 8.06 -20.24 -8.84
N ASP A 272 6.84 -20.69 -9.13
CA ASP A 272 6.11 -21.67 -8.30
C ASP A 272 6.76 -23.06 -8.35
N LYS A 273 7.27 -23.51 -7.20
CA LYS A 273 7.88 -24.85 -7.03
C LYS A 273 6.91 -25.99 -7.34
N GLN A 274 5.61 -25.82 -7.04
CA GLN A 274 4.60 -26.85 -7.34
C GLN A 274 4.35 -27.00 -8.85
N ARG A 275 4.65 -25.95 -9.61
CA ARG A 275 4.59 -25.93 -11.08
C ARG A 275 5.97 -26.05 -11.73
N GLY A 276 6.97 -26.48 -10.95
CA GLY A 276 8.29 -26.85 -11.44
C GLY A 276 9.33 -25.72 -11.49
N ALA A 277 9.01 -24.51 -11.03
CA ALA A 277 9.93 -23.36 -10.92
C ALA A 277 10.74 -23.09 -12.20
N LEU A 278 10.06 -23.00 -13.35
CA LEU A 278 10.69 -22.82 -14.67
C LEU A 278 11.61 -21.59 -14.76
N LEU A 279 11.32 -20.48 -14.08
CA LEU A 279 12.19 -19.30 -14.09
C LEU A 279 13.50 -19.53 -13.32
N VAL A 280 13.46 -20.31 -12.24
CA VAL A 280 14.67 -20.73 -11.52
C VAL A 280 15.54 -21.60 -12.43
N LYS A 281 14.93 -22.64 -13.04
CA LYS A 281 15.60 -23.59 -13.95
C LYS A 281 16.13 -22.93 -15.22
N ALA A 282 15.42 -21.91 -15.70
CA ALA A 282 15.85 -21.15 -16.86
C ALA A 282 16.98 -20.17 -16.53
N ASN A 283 17.46 -20.10 -15.27
CA ASN A 283 18.36 -19.05 -14.80
C ASN A 283 17.84 -17.63 -15.10
N TYR A 284 16.51 -17.44 -15.15
CA TYR A 284 15.90 -16.14 -15.44
C TYR A 284 16.20 -15.15 -14.32
N ASP A 285 16.58 -13.93 -14.68
CA ASP A 285 16.88 -12.84 -13.77
C ASP A 285 16.12 -11.58 -14.15
N ALA A 286 15.16 -11.18 -13.31
CA ALA A 286 14.34 -10.00 -13.56
C ALA A 286 15.14 -8.69 -13.56
N THR A 287 16.38 -8.67 -13.08
CA THR A 287 17.26 -7.48 -13.13
C THR A 287 17.93 -7.31 -14.49
N ARG A 288 18.10 -8.39 -15.26
CA ARG A 288 18.67 -8.37 -16.63
C ARG A 288 17.63 -7.93 -17.65
N ALA A 289 17.94 -6.89 -18.43
CA ALA A 289 16.99 -6.33 -19.41
C ALA A 289 16.72 -7.33 -20.55
N GLU A 290 17.76 -8.00 -21.00
CA GLU A 290 17.74 -9.04 -22.01
C GLU A 290 16.79 -10.20 -21.63
N ASP A 291 16.82 -10.67 -20.37
CA ASP A 291 15.92 -11.71 -19.89
C ASP A 291 14.45 -11.28 -19.95
N ARG A 292 14.17 -10.04 -19.50
CA ARG A 292 12.82 -9.46 -19.53
C ARG A 292 12.30 -9.34 -20.96
N GLU A 293 13.13 -8.87 -21.89
CA GLU A 293 12.76 -8.75 -23.30
C GLU A 293 12.56 -10.11 -23.96
N THR A 294 13.41 -11.10 -23.66
CA THR A 294 13.25 -12.48 -24.17
C THR A 294 11.94 -13.10 -23.71
N LEU A 295 11.61 -13.00 -22.41
CA LEU A 295 10.33 -13.48 -21.89
C LEU A 295 9.16 -12.74 -22.54
N ARG A 296 9.24 -11.41 -22.67
CA ARG A 296 8.20 -10.59 -23.30
C ARG A 296 7.96 -10.98 -24.76
N ALA A 297 9.03 -11.15 -25.54
CA ALA A 297 8.97 -11.56 -26.94
C ALA A 297 8.32 -12.94 -27.09
N LEU A 298 8.72 -13.90 -26.25
CA LEU A 298 8.15 -15.26 -26.24
C LEU A 298 6.63 -15.25 -25.99
N LEU A 299 6.17 -14.50 -24.99
CA LEU A 299 4.74 -14.39 -24.68
C LEU A 299 3.97 -13.63 -25.75
N GLN A 300 4.57 -12.60 -26.35
CA GLN A 300 3.98 -11.84 -27.44
C GLN A 300 3.81 -12.70 -28.69
N GLU A 301 4.82 -13.49 -29.06
CA GLU A 301 4.76 -14.46 -30.15
C GLU A 301 3.66 -15.51 -29.90
N ARG A 302 3.58 -16.04 -28.67
CA ARG A 302 2.53 -17.02 -28.36
C ARG A 302 1.13 -16.43 -28.49
N LEU A 303 0.92 -15.20 -28.03
CA LEU A 303 -0.38 -14.52 -28.11
C LEU A 303 -0.77 -14.12 -29.55
N SER A 304 0.20 -13.90 -30.44
CA SER A 304 -0.05 -13.57 -31.84
C SER A 304 -0.33 -14.81 -32.70
N THR A 305 0.29 -15.94 -32.36
CA THR A 305 0.14 -17.22 -33.08
C THR A 305 -1.06 -18.03 -32.60
N ASP A 306 -1.34 -18.06 -31.29
CA ASP A 306 -2.47 -18.78 -30.69
C ASP A 306 -3.64 -17.83 -30.39
N LEU A 307 -4.48 -17.61 -31.40
CA LEU A 307 -5.66 -16.73 -31.28
C LEU A 307 -6.69 -17.24 -30.26
N THR A 308 -6.72 -18.56 -29.99
CA THR A 308 -7.63 -19.14 -29.00
C THR A 308 -7.18 -18.75 -27.60
N LEU A 309 -5.90 -18.96 -27.28
CA LEU A 309 -5.31 -18.52 -26.03
C LEU A 309 -5.46 -16.99 -25.88
N SER A 310 -5.17 -16.22 -26.93
CA SER A 310 -5.30 -14.76 -26.90
C SER A 310 -6.71 -14.29 -26.52
N ARG A 311 -7.77 -14.93 -27.05
CA ARG A 311 -9.15 -14.64 -26.64
C ARG A 311 -9.42 -15.02 -25.18
N ARG A 312 -8.94 -16.18 -24.73
CA ARG A 312 -9.08 -16.65 -23.35
C ARG A 312 -8.39 -15.73 -22.35
N VAL A 313 -7.18 -15.27 -22.65
CA VAL A 313 -6.46 -14.24 -21.87
C VAL A 313 -7.25 -12.92 -21.89
N GLY A 314 -7.83 -12.54 -23.03
CA GLY A 314 -8.72 -11.38 -23.10
C GLY A 314 -9.92 -11.48 -22.15
N ALA A 315 -10.51 -12.68 -22.01
CA ALA A 315 -11.54 -12.93 -21.00
C ALA A 315 -10.97 -12.84 -19.58
N MET A 316 -9.79 -13.39 -19.32
CA MET A 316 -9.14 -13.29 -18.01
C MET A 316 -8.84 -11.85 -17.59
N VAL A 317 -8.42 -10.98 -18.51
CA VAL A 317 -8.25 -9.54 -18.23
C VAL A 317 -9.54 -8.92 -17.70
N LYS A 318 -10.69 -9.30 -18.26
CA LYS A 318 -12.00 -8.81 -17.83
C LYS A 318 -12.50 -9.45 -16.52
N LEU A 319 -11.85 -10.52 -16.05
CA LEU A 319 -12.22 -11.29 -14.86
C LEU A 319 -11.22 -11.13 -13.69
N THR A 320 -10.09 -10.48 -13.94
CA THR A 320 -9.03 -10.27 -12.95
C THR A 320 -9.13 -8.84 -12.43
N ALA A 321 -9.22 -8.68 -11.11
CA ALA A 321 -9.10 -7.37 -10.50
C ALA A 321 -7.71 -6.76 -10.80
N ALA A 322 -7.66 -5.44 -10.90
CA ALA A 322 -6.43 -4.74 -11.20
C ALA A 322 -6.51 -3.29 -10.76
N HIS A 323 -5.43 -2.76 -10.23
CA HIS A 323 -5.20 -1.33 -10.11
C HIS A 323 -4.45 -0.77 -11.34
N SER A 324 -4.76 0.46 -11.75
CA SER A 324 -3.88 1.22 -12.66
C SER A 324 -2.84 1.99 -11.86
N GLY A 325 -1.62 2.14 -12.40
CA GLY A 325 -0.60 3.00 -11.78
C GLY A 325 -1.03 4.48 -11.76
N GLY A 326 -0.45 5.27 -10.85
CA GLY A 326 -0.70 6.72 -10.72
C GLY A 326 -1.95 7.04 -9.89
N GLU A 327 -2.79 7.97 -10.35
CA GLU A 327 -4.05 8.35 -9.68
C GLU A 327 -5.09 7.20 -9.63
N GLY A 328 -4.82 6.12 -10.38
CA GLY A 328 -5.18 4.74 -10.08
C GLY A 328 -6.66 4.41 -9.90
N ASN A 329 -7.35 4.06 -10.99
CA ASN A 329 -8.61 3.33 -10.86
C ASN A 329 -8.33 1.91 -10.39
N ILE A 330 -9.23 1.39 -9.55
CA ILE A 330 -9.19 0.01 -9.07
C ILE A 330 -10.38 -0.73 -9.68
N SER A 331 -10.07 -1.65 -10.58
CA SER A 331 -11.04 -2.51 -11.25
C SER A 331 -11.33 -3.73 -10.39
N VAL A 332 -12.60 -3.95 -10.07
CA VAL A 332 -13.10 -5.11 -9.33
C VAL A 332 -14.15 -5.85 -10.17
N GLN A 333 -14.26 -7.16 -10.00
CA GLN A 333 -15.23 -7.99 -10.70
C GLN A 333 -16.61 -7.91 -9.99
N PRO A 334 -17.62 -7.24 -10.56
CA PRO A 334 -18.92 -7.07 -9.91
C PRO A 334 -19.88 -8.23 -10.23
N ILE A 335 -19.34 -9.45 -10.40
CA ILE A 335 -20.12 -10.65 -10.70
C ILE A 335 -19.59 -11.78 -9.83
N PHE A 336 -20.47 -12.41 -9.07
CA PHE A 336 -20.18 -13.66 -8.39
C PHE A 336 -20.35 -14.82 -9.35
N PRO A 337 -19.39 -15.75 -9.41
CA PRO A 337 -19.55 -17.02 -10.11
C PRO A 337 -20.79 -17.78 -9.67
N SER A 338 -21.15 -18.79 -10.47
CA SER A 338 -22.25 -19.69 -10.16
C SER A 338 -22.17 -20.22 -8.72
N PRO A 339 -23.32 -20.37 -8.01
CA PRO A 339 -23.36 -21.00 -6.69
C PRO A 339 -22.74 -22.40 -6.63
N ALA A 340 -22.59 -23.07 -7.77
CA ALA A 340 -21.87 -24.33 -7.88
C ALA A 340 -20.40 -24.26 -7.44
N TRP A 341 -19.81 -23.05 -7.44
CA TRP A 341 -18.41 -22.80 -7.10
C TRP A 341 -18.22 -22.19 -5.70
N GLY A 342 -19.30 -22.03 -4.91
CA GLY A 342 -19.22 -21.50 -3.54
C GLY A 342 -20.47 -20.71 -3.15
N THR A 343 -20.63 -20.46 -1.85
CA THR A 343 -21.78 -19.69 -1.37
C THR A 343 -21.60 -18.20 -1.63
N LYS A 344 -22.70 -17.45 -1.66
CA LYS A 344 -22.66 -15.98 -1.80
C LYS A 344 -21.85 -15.29 -0.70
N SER A 345 -21.85 -15.85 0.51
CA SER A 345 -21.02 -15.34 1.62
C SER A 345 -19.53 -15.50 1.30
N ASP A 346 -19.12 -16.68 0.82
CA ASP A 346 -17.72 -16.97 0.48
C ASP A 346 -17.24 -16.05 -0.67
N TRP A 347 -18.09 -15.82 -1.67
CA TRP A 347 -17.77 -14.90 -2.77
C TRP A 347 -17.66 -13.44 -2.33
N ARG A 348 -18.50 -12.99 -1.39
CA ARG A 348 -18.35 -11.65 -0.79
C ARG A 348 -17.05 -11.53 -0.04
N TRP A 349 -16.74 -12.51 0.80
CA TRP A 349 -15.47 -12.57 1.53
C TRP A 349 -14.26 -12.58 0.60
N ARG A 350 -14.34 -13.26 -0.54
CA ARG A 350 -13.31 -13.21 -1.57
C ARG A 350 -13.17 -11.82 -2.19
N VAL A 351 -14.28 -11.17 -2.55
CA VAL A 351 -14.24 -9.80 -3.10
C VAL A 351 -13.70 -8.79 -2.08
N ILE A 352 -14.06 -8.93 -0.80
CA ILE A 352 -13.50 -8.10 0.27
C ILE A 352 -11.99 -8.28 0.35
N ARG A 353 -11.48 -9.52 0.31
CA ARG A 353 -10.03 -9.80 0.29
C ARG A 353 -9.36 -9.15 -0.92
N THR A 354 -9.98 -9.23 -2.10
CA THR A 354 -9.48 -8.56 -3.31
C THR A 354 -9.45 -7.04 -3.14
N LEU A 355 -10.48 -6.41 -2.59
CA LEU A 355 -10.48 -4.97 -2.33
C LEU A 355 -9.38 -4.56 -1.33
N VAL A 356 -9.15 -5.36 -0.29
CA VAL A 356 -8.02 -5.11 0.62
C VAL A 356 -6.69 -5.21 -0.14
N HIS A 357 -6.52 -6.21 -1.01
CA HIS A 357 -5.31 -6.40 -1.81
C HIS A 357 -5.02 -5.21 -2.74
N GLU A 358 -6.01 -4.75 -3.50
CA GLU A 358 -5.84 -3.59 -4.37
C GLU A 358 -5.61 -2.30 -3.59
N LEU A 359 -6.19 -2.17 -2.39
CA LEU A 359 -5.89 -1.05 -1.51
C LEU A 359 -4.44 -1.09 -1.01
N MET A 360 -3.91 -2.26 -0.66
CA MET A 360 -2.50 -2.41 -0.26
C MET A 360 -1.56 -1.95 -1.38
N HIS A 361 -1.83 -2.35 -2.62
CA HIS A 361 -1.10 -1.85 -3.79
C HIS A 361 -1.09 -0.32 -3.89
N ARG A 362 -2.23 0.33 -3.65
CA ARG A 362 -2.34 1.79 -3.68
C ARG A 362 -1.57 2.46 -2.55
N LEU A 363 -1.55 1.85 -1.37
CA LEU A 363 -0.86 2.36 -0.19
C LEU A 363 0.65 2.08 -0.18
N ALA A 364 1.14 1.20 -1.07
CA ALA A 364 2.56 0.88 -1.19
C ALA A 364 3.38 2.10 -1.61
N HIS A 365 4.38 2.44 -0.79
CA HIS A 365 5.25 3.58 -1.03
C HIS A 365 6.00 3.43 -2.37
N PRO A 366 6.13 4.48 -3.21
CA PRO A 366 6.86 4.42 -4.48
C PRO A 366 8.27 3.81 -4.36
N ARG A 367 9.08 4.33 -3.42
CA ARG A 367 10.40 3.76 -3.11
C ARG A 367 10.40 2.26 -2.78
N PHE A 368 9.35 1.76 -2.13
CA PHE A 368 9.23 0.32 -1.88
C PHE A 368 9.03 -0.43 -3.20
N ARG A 369 8.09 0.03 -4.03
CA ARG A 369 7.80 -0.56 -5.35
C ARG A 369 9.01 -0.56 -6.28
N GLU A 370 9.79 0.52 -6.28
CA GLU A 370 11.01 0.67 -7.09
C GLU A 370 12.10 -0.36 -6.74
N THR A 371 12.10 -0.92 -5.52
CA THR A 371 13.08 -1.98 -5.17
C THR A 371 12.88 -3.27 -5.96
N ALA A 372 11.68 -3.49 -6.52
CA ALA A 372 11.39 -4.67 -7.33
C ALA A 372 12.34 -4.83 -8.52
N GLU A 373 12.82 -3.71 -9.07
CA GLU A 373 13.76 -3.70 -10.19
C GLU A 373 15.19 -4.10 -9.80
N GLY A 374 15.52 -4.09 -8.51
CA GLY A 374 16.85 -4.38 -7.97
C GLY A 374 17.03 -5.83 -7.52
N ILE A 375 16.01 -6.67 -7.67
CA ILE A 375 16.02 -8.05 -7.19
C ILE A 375 15.60 -9.03 -8.28
N ARG A 376 16.11 -10.26 -8.20
CA ARG A 376 15.83 -11.32 -9.16
C ARG A 376 14.37 -11.75 -9.14
N HIS A 377 13.77 -11.87 -7.95
CA HIS A 377 12.38 -12.26 -7.75
C HIS A 377 11.50 -11.03 -7.43
N SER A 378 11.36 -10.14 -8.41
CA SER A 378 10.63 -8.86 -8.30
C SER A 378 9.20 -8.97 -7.75
N GLN A 379 8.53 -10.10 -7.99
CA GLN A 379 7.17 -10.35 -7.52
C GLN A 379 7.01 -10.47 -6.00
N ILE A 380 8.11 -10.64 -5.25
CA ILE A 380 8.08 -10.54 -3.78
C ILE A 380 7.58 -9.14 -3.38
N ILE A 381 8.16 -8.11 -4.01
CA ILE A 381 7.81 -6.71 -3.78
C ILE A 381 6.47 -6.39 -4.45
N GLY A 382 6.28 -6.87 -5.68
CA GLY A 382 5.08 -6.58 -6.47
C GLY A 382 3.80 -7.16 -5.89
N GLU A 383 3.81 -8.40 -5.40
CA GLU A 383 2.58 -9.12 -5.00
C GLU A 383 2.72 -9.79 -3.61
N GLY A 384 3.91 -10.32 -3.29
CA GLY A 384 4.12 -11.08 -2.05
C GLY A 384 3.85 -10.28 -0.78
N PHE A 385 4.48 -9.12 -0.63
CA PHE A 385 4.25 -8.22 0.51
C PHE A 385 2.84 -7.62 0.53
N VAL A 386 2.28 -7.34 -0.64
CA VAL A 386 0.90 -6.85 -0.78
C VAL A 386 -0.06 -7.88 -0.21
N ASP A 387 0.10 -9.14 -0.58
CA ASP A 387 -0.78 -10.20 -0.13
C ASP A 387 -0.53 -10.61 1.33
N LEU A 388 0.71 -10.51 1.82
CA LEU A 388 1.05 -10.63 3.24
C LEU A 388 0.24 -9.64 4.08
N LEU A 389 0.32 -8.35 3.77
CA LEU A 389 -0.41 -7.30 4.49
C LEU A 389 -1.92 -7.38 4.26
N THR A 390 -2.34 -7.88 3.10
CA THR A 390 -3.76 -8.19 2.83
C THR A 390 -4.30 -9.18 3.84
N VAL A 391 -3.58 -10.27 4.09
CA VAL A 391 -4.00 -11.33 5.02
C VAL A 391 -4.03 -10.81 6.45
N ASP A 392 -3.05 -10.00 6.86
CA ASP A 392 -3.04 -9.35 8.18
C ASP A 392 -4.32 -8.52 8.40
N VAL A 393 -4.63 -7.62 7.47
CA VAL A 393 -5.83 -6.76 7.53
C VAL A 393 -7.10 -7.60 7.47
N TYR A 394 -7.15 -8.57 6.56
CA TYR A 394 -8.32 -9.40 6.33
C TYR A 394 -8.65 -10.26 7.56
N THR A 395 -7.64 -10.79 8.23
CA THR A 395 -7.80 -11.55 9.48
C THR A 395 -8.35 -10.67 10.60
N GLN A 396 -7.80 -9.47 10.77
CA GLN A 396 -8.33 -8.49 11.75
C GLN A 396 -9.77 -8.08 11.43
N LEU A 397 -10.09 -7.91 10.14
CA LEU A 397 -11.43 -7.57 9.70
C LEU A 397 -12.43 -8.69 9.99
N TRP A 398 -12.07 -9.92 9.66
CA TRP A 398 -12.88 -11.10 9.97
C TRP A 398 -13.15 -11.20 11.48
N ASP A 399 -12.12 -11.02 12.31
CA ASP A 399 -12.25 -11.03 13.76
C ASP A 399 -13.19 -9.93 14.27
N ALA A 400 -13.07 -8.71 13.74
CA ALA A 400 -13.94 -7.61 14.11
C ALA A 400 -15.41 -7.89 13.73
N VAL A 401 -15.65 -8.40 12.51
CA VAL A 401 -17.00 -8.70 12.01
C VAL A 401 -17.62 -9.86 12.80
N SER A 402 -16.90 -10.96 12.97
CA SER A 402 -17.41 -12.18 13.60
C SER A 402 -17.65 -12.04 15.10
N LYS A 403 -16.82 -11.27 15.82
CA LYS A 403 -16.94 -11.09 17.28
C LYS A 403 -17.85 -9.94 17.69
N SER A 404 -17.86 -8.84 16.92
CA SER A 404 -18.58 -7.62 17.32
C SER A 404 -19.70 -7.20 16.38
N GLY A 405 -19.87 -7.88 15.24
CA GLY A 405 -20.80 -7.46 14.19
C GLY A 405 -20.40 -6.16 13.48
N ARG A 406 -19.24 -5.56 13.82
CA ARG A 406 -18.79 -4.28 13.27
C ARG A 406 -18.61 -4.38 11.77
N GLY A 407 -19.37 -3.58 11.02
CA GLY A 407 -19.30 -3.55 9.56
C GLY A 407 -20.04 -4.70 8.87
N ALA A 408 -20.62 -5.67 9.60
CA ALA A 408 -21.34 -6.81 9.02
C ALA A 408 -22.41 -6.39 8.00
N GLN A 409 -23.20 -5.37 8.32
CA GLN A 409 -24.25 -4.90 7.41
C GLN A 409 -23.68 -4.27 6.14
N VAL A 410 -22.56 -3.56 6.24
CA VAL A 410 -21.88 -2.93 5.10
C VAL A 410 -21.17 -3.97 4.23
N LEU A 411 -20.53 -4.97 4.83
CA LEU A 411 -19.70 -5.94 4.14
C LEU A 411 -20.50 -7.12 3.58
N LEU A 412 -21.49 -7.59 4.34
CA LEU A 412 -22.19 -8.85 4.07
C LEU A 412 -23.69 -8.69 3.76
N LYS A 413 -24.27 -7.47 3.83
CA LYS A 413 -25.71 -7.22 3.61
C LYS A 413 -26.63 -8.16 4.42
N GLY A 414 -26.31 -8.39 5.69
CA GLY A 414 -27.11 -9.25 6.57
C GLY A 414 -26.99 -10.75 6.32
N LEU A 415 -26.00 -11.20 5.51
CA LEU A 415 -25.63 -12.62 5.51
C LEU A 415 -24.99 -13.01 6.85
N ASP A 416 -25.02 -14.31 7.15
CA ASP A 416 -24.48 -14.88 8.38
C ASP A 416 -23.00 -14.52 8.59
N VAL A 417 -22.75 -13.75 9.65
CA VAL A 417 -21.44 -13.24 10.06
C VAL A 417 -20.60 -14.27 10.81
N THR A 418 -21.21 -15.37 11.25
CA THR A 418 -20.54 -16.40 12.04
C THR A 418 -19.91 -17.48 11.17
N LYS A 419 -20.36 -17.60 9.91
CA LYS A 419 -19.76 -18.52 8.95
C LYS A 419 -18.37 -18.03 8.55
N GLN A 420 -17.36 -18.78 8.98
CA GLN A 420 -15.96 -18.52 8.62
C GLN A 420 -15.79 -18.51 7.09
N PRO A 421 -15.04 -17.53 6.53
CA PRO A 421 -14.64 -17.59 5.13
C PRO A 421 -13.81 -18.85 4.85
N ASP A 422 -13.70 -19.21 3.57
CA ASP A 422 -12.80 -20.29 3.15
C ASP A 422 -11.40 -20.09 3.79
N PRO A 423 -10.86 -21.09 4.52
CA PRO A 423 -9.59 -20.95 5.22
C PRO A 423 -8.41 -20.58 4.31
N SER A 424 -8.50 -20.82 3.00
CA SER A 424 -7.49 -20.38 2.03
C SER A 424 -7.40 -18.86 1.92
N PHE A 425 -8.48 -18.11 2.20
CA PHE A 425 -8.47 -16.65 2.18
C PHE A 425 -7.70 -16.03 3.35
N LEU A 426 -7.52 -16.78 4.42
CA LEU A 426 -6.72 -16.42 5.60
C LEU A 426 -5.24 -16.79 5.46
N LYS A 427 -4.82 -17.25 4.28
CA LYS A 427 -3.42 -17.60 3.98
C LYS A 427 -2.85 -16.64 2.94
N VAL A 428 -1.55 -16.39 3.06
CA VAL A 428 -0.79 -15.65 2.05
C VAL A 428 -0.72 -16.51 0.78
N GLY A 429 -1.16 -15.94 -0.33
CA GLY A 429 -1.19 -16.52 -1.67
C GLY A 429 0.05 -16.15 -2.50
N TYR A 430 -0.12 -16.04 -3.82
CA TYR A 430 0.95 -15.73 -4.79
C TYR A 430 2.17 -16.67 -4.77
N GLY A 431 1.97 -17.93 -4.37
CA GLY A 431 2.98 -18.98 -4.47
C GLY A 431 4.27 -18.63 -3.72
N GLU A 432 5.40 -18.79 -4.41
CA GLU A 432 6.73 -18.56 -3.83
C GLU A 432 6.94 -17.09 -3.41
N ALA A 433 6.31 -16.12 -4.08
CA ALA A 433 6.41 -14.71 -3.73
C ALA A 433 5.85 -14.42 -2.33
N GLY A 434 4.67 -14.97 -2.02
CA GLY A 434 4.04 -14.83 -0.72
C GLY A 434 4.78 -15.59 0.37
N ALA A 435 5.24 -16.81 0.08
CA ALA A 435 6.06 -17.58 1.00
C ALA A 435 7.37 -16.85 1.35
N SER A 436 8.00 -16.23 0.36
CA SER A 436 9.20 -15.41 0.53
C SER A 436 8.94 -14.15 1.36
N ALA A 437 7.82 -13.45 1.13
CA ALA A 437 7.42 -12.30 1.94
C ALA A 437 7.19 -12.67 3.41
N VAL A 438 6.56 -13.83 3.67
CA VAL A 438 6.43 -14.38 5.03
C VAL A 438 7.81 -14.66 5.63
N ALA A 439 8.70 -15.33 4.90
CA ALA A 439 10.05 -15.62 5.39
C ALA A 439 10.86 -14.35 5.70
N ILE A 440 10.69 -13.29 4.90
CA ILE A 440 11.32 -11.99 5.18
C ILE A 440 10.75 -11.38 6.46
N ARG A 441 9.41 -11.35 6.61
CA ARG A 441 8.76 -10.87 7.85
C ARG A 441 9.26 -11.63 9.07
N ASP A 442 9.39 -12.95 8.99
CA ASP A 442 9.86 -13.77 10.10
C ASP A 442 11.33 -13.48 10.47
N LEU A 443 12.13 -12.93 9.54
CA LEU A 443 13.52 -12.52 9.79
C LEU A 443 13.66 -11.10 10.36
N VAL A 444 12.80 -10.15 9.94
CA VAL A 444 12.96 -8.72 10.31
C VAL A 444 11.87 -8.17 11.21
N GLY A 445 10.78 -8.91 11.39
CA GLY A 445 9.61 -8.51 12.16
C GLY A 445 8.60 -7.65 11.39
N ASP A 446 7.36 -7.64 11.90
CA ASP A 446 6.22 -6.92 11.33
C ASP A 446 6.46 -5.42 11.15
N ASP A 447 7.06 -4.77 12.15
CA ASP A 447 7.24 -3.32 12.14
C ASP A 447 8.20 -2.87 11.04
N ASN A 448 9.29 -3.62 10.82
CA ASN A 448 10.22 -3.38 9.72
C ASN A 448 9.54 -3.56 8.36
N VAL A 449 8.70 -4.61 8.22
CA VAL A 449 7.91 -4.84 7.00
C VAL A 449 6.95 -3.69 6.73
N ARG A 450 6.17 -3.27 7.73
CA ARG A 450 5.20 -2.17 7.57
C ARG A 450 5.88 -0.83 7.32
N ALA A 451 6.99 -0.54 7.98
CA ALA A 451 7.78 0.67 7.73
C ALA A 451 8.39 0.67 6.32
N ALA A 452 8.91 -0.46 5.85
CA ALA A 452 9.40 -0.59 4.48
C ALA A 452 8.27 -0.37 3.47
N PHE A 453 7.13 -1.03 3.65
CA PHE A 453 6.01 -1.01 2.71
C PHE A 453 5.31 0.36 2.64
N PHE A 454 4.91 0.94 3.78
CA PHE A 454 4.12 2.16 3.83
C PHE A 454 4.96 3.44 3.85
N LEU A 455 6.18 3.40 4.40
CA LEU A 455 7.00 4.60 4.63
C LEU A 455 8.26 4.66 3.75
N GLY A 456 8.48 3.63 2.92
CA GLY A 456 9.61 3.54 2.00
C GLY A 456 10.96 3.27 2.68
N ALA A 457 10.97 2.82 3.93
CA ALA A 457 12.18 2.51 4.70
C ALA A 457 12.75 1.12 4.34
N THR A 458 13.07 0.91 3.06
CA THR A 458 13.42 -0.41 2.49
C THR A 458 14.68 -1.03 3.11
N HIS A 459 15.57 -0.22 3.67
CA HIS A 459 16.75 -0.70 4.38
C HIS A 459 16.39 -1.58 5.59
N LEU A 460 15.19 -1.42 6.18
CA LEU A 460 14.69 -2.24 7.28
C LEU A 460 14.35 -3.68 6.88
N ILE A 461 14.21 -3.95 5.57
CA ILE A 461 14.04 -5.28 4.99
C ILE A 461 15.30 -5.71 4.21
N GLY A 462 16.45 -5.09 4.48
CA GLY A 462 17.73 -5.46 3.85
C GLY A 462 17.88 -5.03 2.39
N LEU A 463 17.02 -4.15 1.87
CA LEU A 463 17.12 -3.61 0.52
C LEU A 463 17.59 -2.15 0.57
N PRO A 464 18.72 -1.79 -0.10
CA PRO A 464 19.20 -0.43 -0.06
C PRO A 464 18.16 0.53 -0.69
N PRO A 465 18.03 1.76 -0.17
CA PRO A 465 17.25 2.77 -0.86
C PRO A 465 17.90 3.06 -2.21
N ARG A 466 17.11 3.05 -3.29
CA ARG A 466 17.60 3.51 -4.59
C ARG A 466 17.84 5.02 -4.52
N GLN A 467 19.00 5.44 -5.01
CA GLN A 467 19.42 6.85 -5.11
C GLN A 467 18.76 7.52 -6.30
#